data_AF-A0A497K6T9-F1
#
_entry.id   AF-A0A497K6T9-F1
#
_cell.length_a   1.000
_cell.length_b   1.000
_cell.length_c   1.000
_cell.angle_alpha   90.00
_cell.angle_beta   90.00
_cell.angle_gamma   90.00
#
_symmetry.space_group_name_H-M   'P 1'
#
loop_
_entity.id
_entity.type
_entity.pdbx_description
1 polymer ?
#
loop_
_entity_poly.entity_id
_entity_poly.type
_entity_poly.pdbx_seq_one_letter_code
_entity_poly.pdbx_strand_id
1 'polypeptide(L)'
;MRKVLRKSRYGYALGVFLFLIGISAIIYTFWRVWLETASFNEFLTAFWNLLWTEEIDLVAGISSKLIFLFILGMTALIFSALTLAFSRKWFIAGEKVLVECPFCKRRWRTDPQKALVHCPYCRQLIHPRIVE
;
A
#
# COMPACT_ATOMS: atom_id res chain seq x y z
N MET A 1 -22.06 -8.92 -6.26
CA MET A 1 -20.88 -8.86 -5.35
C MET A 1 -20.37 -7.43 -5.14
N ARG A 2 -20.46 -6.88 -3.93
CA ARG A 2 -19.94 -5.54 -3.60
C ARG A 2 -18.53 -5.67 -3.01
N LYS A 3 -17.49 -5.23 -3.71
CA LYS A 3 -16.13 -5.19 -3.16
C LYS A 3 -16.04 -4.05 -2.15
N VAL A 4 -15.64 -4.33 -0.92
CA VAL A 4 -15.45 -3.30 0.12
C VAL A 4 -13.97 -3.04 0.25
N LEU A 5 -13.54 -1.85 -0.14
CA LEU A 5 -12.15 -1.42 -0.02
C LEU A 5 -11.90 -1.03 1.46
N ARG A 6 -11.24 -1.89 2.24
CA ARG A 6 -10.81 -1.54 3.60
C ARG A 6 -9.34 -1.13 3.56
N LYS A 7 -9.12 0.18 3.64
CA LYS A 7 -7.77 0.75 3.65
C LYS A 7 -7.11 0.55 5.02
N SER A 8 -5.93 -0.07 5.05
CA SER A 8 -5.09 -0.10 6.25
C SER A 8 -4.53 1.30 6.51
N ARG A 9 -4.88 1.93 7.64
CA ARG A 9 -4.41 3.28 7.99
C ARG A 9 -2.88 3.31 8.15
N TYR A 10 -2.31 2.30 8.81
CA TYR A 10 -0.87 2.21 9.07
C TYR A 10 -0.03 1.93 7.82
N GLY A 11 -0.46 0.98 6.98
CA GLY A 11 0.26 0.65 5.75
C GLY A 11 0.27 1.80 4.75
N TYR A 12 -0.81 2.60 4.73
CA TYR A 12 -0.86 3.81 3.91
C TYR A 12 0.07 4.91 4.42
N ALA A 13 0.07 5.19 5.72
CA ALA A 13 0.95 6.20 6.30
C ALA A 13 2.44 5.87 6.08
N LEU A 14 2.82 4.61 6.30
CA LEU A 14 4.19 4.14 6.10
C LEU A 14 4.61 4.22 4.62
N GLY A 15 3.74 3.82 3.70
CA GLY A 15 3.99 3.93 2.26
C GLY A 15 4.18 5.38 1.81
N VAL A 16 3.34 6.30 2.27
CA VAL A 16 3.49 7.74 1.98
C VAL A 16 4.79 8.31 2.54
N PHE A 17 5.16 7.92 3.77
CA PHE A 17 6.41 8.40 4.38
C PHE A 17 7.64 7.96 3.58
N LEU A 18 7.71 6.68 3.19
CA LEU A 18 8.79 6.16 2.34
C LEU A 18 8.82 6.84 0.96
N PHE A 19 7.66 7.18 0.41
CA PHE A 19 7.55 7.90 -0.85
C PHE A 19 8.20 9.28 -0.78
N LEU A 20 7.88 10.04 0.28
CA LEU A 20 8.40 11.38 0.49
C LEU A 20 9.92 11.35 0.66
N ILE A 21 10.44 10.39 1.43
CA ILE A 21 11.89 10.20 1.60
C ILE A 21 12.54 9.88 0.24
N GLY A 22 12.01 8.90 -0.48
CA GLY A 22 12.56 8.49 -1.78
C GLY A 22 12.57 9.62 -2.81
N ILE A 23 11.46 10.37 -2.91
CA ILE A 23 11.38 11.56 -3.77
C ILE A 23 12.40 12.60 -3.36
N SER A 24 12.50 12.92 -2.07
CA SER A 24 13.41 13.96 -1.60
C SER A 24 14.87 13.64 -1.94
N ALA A 25 15.28 12.37 -1.81
CA ALA A 25 16.60 11.91 -2.21
C ALA A 25 16.85 12.07 -3.72
N ILE A 26 15.88 11.68 -4.55
CA ILE A 26 16.03 11.80 -6.01
C ILE A 26 16.05 13.27 -6.43
N ILE A 27 15.16 14.11 -5.88
CA ILE A 27 15.16 15.56 -6.15
C ILE A 27 16.51 16.16 -5.77
N TYR A 28 17.08 15.76 -4.64
CA TYR A 28 18.40 16.23 -4.22
C TYR A 28 19.50 15.85 -5.23
N THR A 29 19.54 14.60 -5.69
CA THR A 29 20.51 14.18 -6.73
C THR A 29 20.35 14.96 -8.04
N PHE A 30 19.11 15.17 -8.48
CA PHE A 30 18.82 15.92 -9.70
C PHE A 30 19.18 17.38 -9.56
N TRP A 31 18.85 17.99 -8.42
CA TRP A 31 19.17 19.38 -8.11
C TRP A 31 20.69 19.61 -8.12
N ARG A 32 21.45 18.69 -7.53
CA ARG A 32 22.91 18.82 -7.46
C ARG A 32 23.57 18.76 -8.83
N VAL A 33 23.12 17.88 -9.70
CA VAL A 33 23.59 17.81 -11.09
C VAL A 33 23.12 19.02 -11.91
N TRP A 34 21.90 19.48 -11.67
CA TRP A 34 21.33 20.64 -12.36
C TRP A 34 22.15 21.91 -12.09
N LEU A 35 22.64 22.10 -10.85
CA LEU A 35 23.49 23.22 -10.49
C LEU A 35 24.82 23.24 -11.26
N GLU A 36 25.33 22.10 -11.72
CA GLU A 36 26.61 22.05 -12.44
C GLU A 36 26.48 22.22 -13.95
N THR A 37 25.43 21.63 -14.54
CA THR A 37 25.25 21.66 -16.00
C THR A 37 24.46 22.85 -16.49
N ALA A 38 23.47 23.31 -15.71
CA ALA A 38 22.53 24.38 -16.04
C ALA A 38 21.91 24.27 -17.46
N SER A 39 21.96 23.09 -18.09
CA SER A 39 21.52 22.85 -19.47
C SER A 39 20.93 21.45 -19.61
N PHE A 40 19.80 21.34 -20.32
CA PHE A 40 19.09 20.07 -20.49
C PHE A 40 19.79 19.10 -21.45
N ASN A 41 20.50 19.62 -22.47
CA ASN A 41 21.10 18.80 -23.54
C ASN A 41 22.24 17.91 -23.02
N GLU A 42 23.00 18.40 -22.04
CA GLU A 42 24.12 17.67 -21.44
C GLU A 42 23.75 17.05 -20.09
N PHE A 43 22.51 17.28 -19.63
CA PHE A 43 22.07 16.87 -18.31
C PHE A 43 22.18 15.37 -18.09
N LEU A 44 21.71 14.54 -19.01
CA LEU A 44 21.71 13.07 -18.81
C LEU A 44 23.12 12.48 -18.77
N THR A 45 24.00 12.94 -19.64
CA THR A 45 25.40 12.50 -19.70
C THR A 45 26.16 12.95 -18.46
N ALA A 46 25.98 14.21 -18.05
CA ALA A 46 26.58 14.72 -16.82
C ALA A 46 26.00 14.03 -15.58
N PHE A 47 24.68 13.81 -15.54
CA PHE A 47 24.00 13.10 -14.46
C PHE A 47 24.58 11.70 -14.27
N TRP A 48 24.75 10.96 -15.37
CA TRP A 48 25.34 9.64 -15.32
C TRP A 48 26.77 9.68 -14.79
N ASN A 49 27.61 10.59 -15.29
CA ASN A 49 29.00 10.70 -14.85
C ASN A 49 29.10 11.11 -13.37
N LEU A 50 28.38 12.17 -12.98
CA LEU A 50 28.35 12.70 -11.61
C LEU A 50 27.82 11.69 -10.61
N LEU A 51 26.89 10.81 -11.02
CA LEU A 51 26.45 9.72 -10.15
C LEU A 51 27.61 8.85 -9.64
N TRP A 52 28.60 8.61 -10.49
CA TRP A 52 29.73 7.73 -10.23
C TRP A 52 30.97 8.44 -9.66
N THR A 53 31.13 9.73 -9.99
CA THR A 53 32.33 10.51 -9.63
C THR A 53 32.11 11.41 -8.41
N GLU A 54 30.90 11.91 -8.19
CA GLU A 54 30.63 12.86 -7.12
C GLU A 54 30.51 12.16 -5.77
N GLU A 55 31.25 12.65 -4.79
CA GLU A 55 31.18 12.23 -3.40
C GLU A 55 30.42 13.28 -2.59
N ILE A 56 29.49 12.82 -1.77
CA ILE A 56 28.69 13.67 -0.90
C ILE A 56 29.04 13.35 0.54
N ASP A 57 29.36 14.38 1.30
CA ASP A 57 29.42 14.28 2.75
C ASP A 57 28.00 14.33 3.30
N LEU A 58 27.52 13.19 3.79
CA LEU A 58 26.28 13.15 4.54
C LEU A 58 26.50 13.84 5.89
N VAL A 59 25.46 14.50 6.42
CA VAL A 59 25.46 15.18 7.74
C VAL A 59 25.95 14.28 8.89
N ALA A 60 25.99 12.96 8.69
CA ALA A 60 26.53 11.97 9.62
C ALA A 60 28.06 11.77 9.54
N GLY A 61 28.81 12.56 8.77
CA GLY A 61 30.27 12.43 8.61
C GLY A 61 30.68 11.21 7.76
N ILE A 62 29.75 10.69 6.97
CA ILE A 62 29.98 9.55 6.08
C ILE A 62 30.05 10.12 4.65
N SER A 63 31.25 10.14 4.08
CA SER A 63 31.45 10.43 2.67
C SER A 63 30.94 9.23 1.85
N SER A 64 29.95 9.47 1.00
CA SER A 64 29.35 8.42 0.18
C SER A 64 29.19 8.91 -1.25
N LYS A 65 29.43 8.02 -2.22
CA LYS A 65 29.18 8.34 -3.63
C LYS A 65 27.70 8.64 -3.87
N LEU A 66 27.42 9.62 -4.74
CA LEU A 66 26.07 10.08 -5.07
C LEU A 66 25.15 8.93 -5.55
N ILE A 67 25.73 7.93 -6.20
CA ILE A 67 25.03 6.69 -6.60
C ILE A 67 24.34 5.97 -5.44
N PHE A 68 24.92 5.93 -4.24
CA PHE A 68 24.31 5.23 -3.10
C PHE A 68 23.01 5.91 -2.66
N LEU A 69 22.99 7.24 -2.67
CA LEU A 69 21.80 8.02 -2.35
C LEU A 69 20.71 7.83 -3.41
N PHE A 70 21.10 7.75 -4.68
CA PHE A 70 20.18 7.45 -5.78
C PHE A 70 19.57 6.04 -5.65
N ILE A 71 20.39 5.01 -5.38
CA ILE A 71 19.93 3.63 -5.16
C ILE A 71 19.00 3.55 -3.95
N LEU A 72 19.34 4.23 -2.84
CA LEU A 72 18.50 4.28 -1.65
C LEU A 72 17.14 4.95 -1.97
N GLY A 73 17.15 6.06 -2.71
CA GLY A 73 15.93 6.71 -3.18
C GLY A 73 15.04 5.78 -4.01
N MET A 74 15.63 5.08 -4.99
CA MET A 74 14.91 4.15 -5.86
C MET A 74 14.34 2.94 -5.10
N THR A 75 15.11 2.34 -4.20
CA THR A 75 14.64 1.23 -3.37
C THR A 75 13.50 1.67 -2.46
N ALA A 76 13.61 2.84 -1.82
CA ALA A 76 12.54 3.42 -1.00
C ALA A 76 11.24 3.65 -1.81
N LEU A 77 11.34 4.11 -3.06
CA LEU A 77 10.18 4.26 -3.94
C LEU A 77 9.53 2.92 -4.30
N ILE A 78 10.31 1.88 -4.60
CA ILE A 78 9.79 0.54 -4.89
C ILE A 78 9.05 -0.01 -3.66
N PHE A 79 9.67 0.06 -2.48
CA PHE A 79 9.04 -0.38 -1.23
C PHE A 79 7.79 0.44 -0.88
N SER A 80 7.79 1.75 -1.16
CA SER A 80 6.61 2.60 -1.03
C SER A 80 5.47 2.14 -1.94
N ALA A 81 5.74 1.89 -3.22
CA ALA A 81 4.74 1.43 -4.17
C ALA A 81 4.15 0.07 -3.74
N LEU A 82 5.00 -0.86 -3.31
CA LEU A 82 4.58 -2.16 -2.77
C LEU A 82 3.71 -2.01 -1.53
N THR A 83 4.16 -1.24 -0.54
CA THR A 83 3.38 -1.03 0.70
C THR A 83 2.05 -0.33 0.43
N LEU A 84 2.00 0.63 -0.49
CA LEU A 84 0.76 1.27 -0.91
C LEU A 84 -0.17 0.29 -1.63
N ALA A 85 0.35 -0.59 -2.48
CA ALA A 85 -0.43 -1.63 -3.13
C ALA A 85 -1.03 -2.61 -2.11
N PHE A 86 -0.23 -3.12 -1.17
CA PHE A 86 -0.68 -4.02 -0.11
C PHE A 86 -1.56 -3.36 0.96
N SER A 87 -1.46 -2.04 1.13
CA SER A 87 -2.35 -1.30 2.04
C SER A 87 -3.83 -1.33 1.62
N ARG A 88 -4.08 -1.60 0.33
CA ARG A 88 -5.42 -1.77 -0.25
C ARG A 88 -5.84 -3.22 -0.13
N LYS A 89 -6.36 -3.59 1.05
CA LYS A 89 -6.98 -4.90 1.23
C LYS A 89 -8.37 -4.88 0.59
N TRP A 90 -8.50 -5.59 -0.52
CA TRP A 90 -9.77 -5.85 -1.17
C TRP A 90 -10.46 -6.97 -0.41
N PHE A 91 -11.39 -6.62 0.47
CA PHE A 91 -12.27 -7.63 1.06
C PHE A 91 -13.43 -7.84 0.10
N ILE A 92 -13.60 -9.09 -0.34
CA ILE A 92 -14.86 -9.53 -0.94
C ILE A 92 -15.85 -9.51 0.23
N ALA A 93 -16.75 -8.53 0.25
CA ALA A 93 -17.86 -8.61 1.19
C ALA A 93 -18.72 -9.79 0.72
N GLY A 94 -18.73 -10.85 1.54
CA GLY A 94 -19.58 -12.01 1.32
C GLY A 94 -21.01 -11.53 1.10
N GLU A 95 -21.65 -12.04 0.06
CA GLU A 95 -23.04 -11.72 -0.25
C GLU A 95 -23.89 -12.20 0.92
N LYS A 96 -24.63 -11.28 1.57
CA LYS A 96 -25.49 -11.65 2.69
C LYS A 96 -26.70 -12.39 2.12
N VAL A 97 -26.78 -13.68 2.38
CA VAL A 97 -27.92 -14.51 1.97
C VAL A 97 -29.09 -14.33 2.95
N LEU A 98 -30.31 -14.33 2.42
CA LEU A 98 -31.51 -14.37 3.23
C LEU A 98 -31.73 -15.82 3.69
N VAL A 99 -31.90 -15.99 5.00
CA VAL A 99 -32.11 -17.29 5.61
C VAL A 99 -33.37 -17.31 6.45
N GLU A 100 -33.96 -18.49 6.58
CA GLU A 100 -35.15 -18.75 7.39
C GLU A 100 -34.87 -19.79 8.47
N CYS A 101 -35.40 -19.57 9.67
CA CYS A 101 -35.31 -20.52 10.77
C CYS A 101 -36.35 -21.63 10.59
N PRO A 102 -35.97 -22.93 10.65
CA PRO A 102 -36.92 -24.03 10.51
C PRO A 102 -37.95 -24.11 11.65
N PHE A 103 -37.63 -23.55 12.83
CA PHE A 103 -38.52 -23.57 13.99
C PHE A 103 -39.45 -22.37 14.03
N CYS A 104 -38.91 -21.15 14.00
CA CYS A 104 -39.72 -19.94 14.18
C CYS A 104 -40.17 -19.29 12.85
N LYS A 105 -39.75 -19.82 11.70
CA LYS A 105 -40.07 -19.33 10.33
C LYS A 105 -39.77 -17.85 10.07
N ARG A 106 -38.99 -17.21 10.95
CA ARG A 106 -38.55 -15.82 10.77
C ARG A 106 -37.33 -15.79 9.87
N ARG A 107 -37.22 -14.71 9.10
CA ARG A 107 -36.15 -14.50 8.12
C ARG A 107 -35.16 -13.45 8.61
N TRP A 108 -33.88 -13.63 8.30
CA TRP A 108 -32.83 -12.63 8.54
C TRP A 108 -31.70 -12.79 7.52
N ARG A 109 -30.77 -11.84 7.47
CA ARG A 109 -29.60 -11.88 6.56
C ARG A 109 -28.35 -12.29 7.33
N THR A 110 -27.63 -13.29 6.82
CA THR A 110 -26.38 -13.78 7.41
C THR A 110 -25.32 -14.08 6.35
N ASP A 111 -24.08 -14.29 6.79
CA ASP A 111 -22.99 -14.76 5.93
C ASP A 111 -23.21 -16.24 5.57
N PRO A 112 -23.14 -16.63 4.27
CA PRO A 112 -23.36 -18.00 3.82
C PRO A 112 -22.35 -19.00 4.38
N GLN A 113 -21.19 -18.55 4.85
CA GLN A 113 -20.13 -19.46 5.33
C GLN A 113 -20.44 -20.10 6.70
N LYS A 114 -21.48 -19.65 7.39
CA LYS A 114 -21.82 -20.20 8.71
C LYS A 114 -22.85 -21.31 8.58
N ALA A 115 -22.37 -22.55 8.63
CA ALA A 115 -23.22 -23.74 8.60
C ALA A 115 -24.19 -23.81 9.80
N LEU A 116 -23.74 -23.41 11.00
CA LEU A 116 -24.58 -23.29 12.20
C LEU A 116 -24.59 -21.85 12.70
N VAL A 117 -25.78 -21.34 12.99
CA VAL A 117 -25.97 -19.98 13.54
C VAL A 117 -27.05 -20.03 14.62
N HIS A 118 -26.87 -19.27 15.70
CA HIS A 118 -27.96 -19.03 16.64
C HIS A 118 -29.02 -18.13 15.99
N CYS A 119 -30.27 -18.58 15.98
CA CYS A 119 -31.37 -17.76 15.51
C CYS A 119 -31.50 -16.52 16.41
N PRO A 120 -31.53 -15.29 15.87
CA PRO A 120 -31.66 -14.08 16.68
C PRO A 120 -33.00 -13.98 17.42
N TYR A 121 -34.02 -14.72 16.97
CA TYR A 121 -35.37 -14.69 17.52
C TYR A 121 -35.62 -15.78 18.56
N CYS A 122 -35.35 -17.05 18.22
CA CYS A 122 -35.57 -18.18 19.15
C CYS A 122 -34.31 -18.58 19.95
N ARG A 123 -33.15 -17.98 19.66
CA ARG A 123 -31.84 -18.26 20.29
C ARG A 123 -31.35 -19.72 20.20
N GLN A 124 -32.06 -20.58 19.49
CA GLN A 124 -31.63 -21.95 19.23
C GLN A 124 -30.52 -21.99 18.19
N LEU A 125 -29.57 -22.91 18.39
CA LEU A 125 -28.54 -23.23 17.40
C LEU A 125 -29.16 -24.07 16.29
N ILE A 126 -29.11 -23.60 15.06
CA ILE A 126 -29.82 -24.21 13.94
C ILE A 126 -28.97 -24.22 12.67
N HIS A 127 -29.34 -25.10 11.75
CA HIS A 127 -28.98 -25.02 10.34
C HIS A 127 -30.07 -24.20 9.61
N PRO A 128 -29.81 -22.92 9.30
CA PRO A 128 -30.79 -22.09 8.58
C PRO A 128 -31.08 -22.63 7.18
N ARG A 129 -32.32 -22.51 6.71
CA ARG A 129 -32.66 -22.76 5.31
C ARG A 129 -32.39 -21.51 4.50
N ILE A 130 -31.67 -21.64 3.40
CA ILE A 130 -31.46 -20.53 2.45
C ILE A 130 -32.77 -20.35 1.68
N VAL A 131 -33.26 -19.11 1.63
CA VAL A 131 -34.45 -18.76 0.87
C VAL A 131 -33.99 -17.81 -0.23
N GLU A 132 -34.06 -18.28 -1.47
CA GLU A 132 -33.76 -17.47 -2.67
C GLU A 132 -34.76 -16.32 -2.82
#